data_AF-B8C0V8-F1
#
_entry.id   AF-B8C0V8-F1
#
_cell.length_a   1.000
_cell.length_b   1.000
_cell.length_c   1.000
_cell.angle_alpha   90.00
_cell.angle_beta   90.00
_cell.angle_gamma   90.00
#
_symmetry.space_group_name_H-M   'P 1'
#
loop_
_entity.id
_entity.type
_entity.pdbx_description
1 polymer ?
#
loop_
_entity_poly.entity_id
_entity_poly.type
_entity_poly.pdbx_seq_one_letter_code
_entity_poly.pdbx_strand_id
1 'polypeptide(L)'
;LTKKTARDWVWDPLEPGYILHFWAYSGSTTEPPCFEGVNWRIFDVPMKISPGQYQQLQRLMFDHVDPDTCKLTSTHYNESNARPVQPYRGGANYRCRRSGYVSDKERKASGLRRGFKDPADWRGVDLLPWIEGEFPNV
;
A
#
# COMPACT_ATOMS: atom_id res chain seq x y z
N LEU A 1 34.74 14.48 -21.14
CA LEU A 1 33.29 14.16 -21.04
C LEU A 1 33.12 12.90 -20.20
N THR A 2 32.97 13.05 -18.88
CA THR A 2 32.76 11.92 -17.96
C THR A 2 31.32 11.44 -18.08
N LYS A 3 31.12 10.23 -18.62
CA LYS A 3 29.83 9.53 -18.59
C LYS A 3 29.43 9.35 -17.13
N LYS A 4 28.38 10.07 -16.69
CA LYS A 4 27.69 9.71 -15.44
C LYS A 4 27.16 8.29 -15.65
N THR A 5 27.70 7.32 -14.93
CA THR A 5 27.10 6.00 -14.82
C THR A 5 25.66 6.18 -14.37
N ALA A 6 24.72 5.67 -15.17
CA ALA A 6 23.33 5.61 -14.75
C ALA A 6 23.31 4.86 -13.42
N ARG A 7 22.78 5.49 -12.36
CA ARG A 7 22.52 4.77 -11.11
C ARG A 7 21.64 3.57 -11.46
N ASP A 8 22.03 2.38 -11.05
CA ASP A 8 21.17 1.21 -11.08
C ASP A 8 19.90 1.57 -10.30
N TRP A 9 18.82 1.81 -11.03
CA TRP A 9 17.51 2.07 -10.45
C TRP A 9 17.03 0.76 -9.84
N VAL A 10 17.16 0.64 -8.52
CA VAL A 10 16.47 -0.39 -7.75
C VAL A 10 15.13 0.19 -7.37
N TRP A 11 14.06 -0.31 -7.98
CA TRP A 11 12.70 0.06 -7.60
C TRP A 11 12.42 -0.46 -6.19
N ASP A 12 12.23 0.44 -5.24
CA ASP A 12 11.72 0.15 -3.91
C ASP A 12 10.42 0.94 -3.74
N PRO A 13 9.24 0.27 -3.69
CA PRO A 13 7.97 0.96 -3.48
C PRO A 13 7.89 1.60 -2.09
N LEU A 14 8.78 1.22 -1.18
CA LEU A 14 8.88 1.72 0.18
C LEU A 14 10.18 2.52 0.27
N GLU A 15 10.13 3.86 0.15
CA GLU A 15 11.39 4.62 0.22
C GLU A 15 12.15 4.29 1.53
N PRO A 16 13.49 4.28 1.53
CA PRO A 16 14.28 3.90 2.71
C PRO A 16 13.93 4.77 3.92
N GLY A 17 13.13 4.27 4.85
CA GLY A 17 12.43 5.17 5.76
C GLY A 17 11.24 4.53 6.43
N TYR A 18 10.28 4.12 5.61
CA TYR A 18 8.94 3.81 6.10
C TYR A 18 8.92 2.65 7.09
N ILE A 19 8.53 2.95 8.33
CA ILE A 19 8.09 1.95 9.28
C ILE A 19 6.70 1.49 8.82
N LEU A 20 6.57 0.19 8.58
CA LEU A 20 5.35 -0.42 8.05
C LEU A 20 4.31 -0.61 9.16
N HIS A 21 3.51 0.42 9.42
CA HIS A 21 2.25 0.27 10.12
C HIS A 21 1.18 -0.20 9.13
N PHE A 22 0.41 -1.21 9.52
CA PHE A 22 -0.61 -1.77 8.65
C PHE A 22 -1.75 -2.40 9.44
N TRP A 23 -2.89 -2.51 8.79
CA TRP A 23 -3.99 -3.38 9.18
C TRP A 23 -3.88 -4.73 8.49
N ALA A 24 -4.24 -5.76 9.20
CA ALA A 24 -4.19 -7.14 8.76
C ALA A 24 -5.54 -7.79 8.97
N TYR A 25 -6.02 -8.50 7.96
CA TYR A 25 -7.23 -9.31 8.08
C TYR A 25 -7.17 -10.46 7.06
N SER A 26 -7.93 -11.52 7.33
CA SER A 26 -8.14 -12.60 6.35
C SER A 26 -9.36 -12.28 5.50
N GLY A 27 -9.25 -12.44 4.19
CA GLY A 27 -10.30 -12.13 3.24
C GLY A 27 -10.16 -12.93 1.94
N SER A 28 -10.71 -12.39 0.86
CA SER A 28 -10.71 -13.01 -0.46
C SER A 28 -9.88 -12.21 -1.47
N THR A 29 -9.67 -12.78 -2.66
CA THR A 29 -9.31 -11.99 -3.84
C THR A 29 -10.42 -10.98 -4.17
N THR A 30 -10.05 -9.85 -4.77
CA THR A 30 -10.99 -8.77 -5.17
C THR A 30 -11.56 -8.97 -6.58
N GLU A 31 -11.14 -10.03 -7.26
CA GLU A 31 -11.62 -10.42 -8.58
C GLU A 31 -12.12 -11.86 -8.58
N PRO A 32 -13.05 -12.22 -9.49
CA PRO A 32 -13.46 -13.60 -9.69
C PRO A 32 -12.26 -14.53 -9.91
N PRO A 33 -12.26 -15.73 -9.31
CA PRO A 33 -13.39 -16.41 -8.67
C PRO A 33 -13.54 -16.11 -7.16
N CYS A 34 -12.99 -15.01 -6.66
CA CYS A 34 -13.17 -14.54 -5.27
C CYS A 34 -12.68 -15.53 -4.20
N PHE A 35 -11.54 -16.19 -4.42
CA PHE A 35 -11.00 -17.20 -3.50
C PHE A 35 -10.76 -16.63 -2.10
N GLU A 36 -11.30 -17.31 -1.08
CA GLU A 36 -11.01 -17.03 0.32
C GLU A 36 -9.67 -17.64 0.73
N GLY A 37 -8.94 -16.98 1.64
CA GLY A 37 -7.62 -17.41 2.11
C GLY A 37 -6.51 -16.39 1.88
N VAL A 38 -6.84 -15.18 1.44
CA VAL A 38 -5.88 -14.08 1.30
C VAL A 38 -5.68 -13.42 2.65
N ASN A 39 -4.43 -13.30 3.10
CA ASN A 39 -4.06 -12.52 4.28
C ASN A 39 -3.67 -11.11 3.86
N TRP A 40 -4.61 -10.17 3.96
CA TRP A 40 -4.40 -8.78 3.58
C TRP A 40 -3.50 -8.04 4.57
N ARG A 41 -2.76 -7.07 4.03
CA ARG A 41 -1.90 -6.13 4.73
C ARG A 41 -2.09 -4.76 4.10
N ILE A 42 -2.82 -3.88 4.77
CA ILE A 42 -3.18 -2.54 4.28
C ILE A 42 -2.38 -1.51 5.06
N PHE A 43 -1.44 -0.82 4.41
CA PHE A 43 -0.66 0.24 5.06
C PHE A 43 -1.58 1.40 5.46
N ASP A 44 -1.34 1.97 6.65
CA ASP A 44 -2.14 3.10 7.15
C ASP A 44 -1.67 4.47 6.62
N VAL A 45 -0.58 4.49 5.84
CA VAL A 45 -0.04 5.67 5.19
C VAL A 45 -0.19 5.54 3.67
N PRO A 46 -0.97 6.42 3.01
CA PRO A 46 -1.12 6.38 1.57
C PRO A 46 0.15 6.86 0.85
N MET A 47 0.47 6.24 -0.27
CA MET A 47 1.47 6.74 -1.21
C MET A 47 0.95 7.99 -1.90
N LYS A 48 1.79 9.03 -2.01
CA LYS A 48 1.44 10.26 -2.71
C LYS A 48 1.80 10.14 -4.19
N ILE A 49 0.88 10.54 -5.05
CA ILE A 49 1.09 10.70 -6.50
C ILE A 49 0.74 12.12 -6.90
N SER A 50 1.40 12.63 -7.95
CA SER A 50 1.06 13.93 -8.52
C SER A 50 -0.28 13.88 -9.27
N PRO A 51 -0.97 15.02 -9.44
CA PRO A 51 -2.20 15.08 -10.24
C PRO A 51 -2.02 14.56 -11.68
N GLY A 52 -0.86 14.83 -12.30
CA GLY A 52 -0.56 14.34 -13.64
C GLY A 52 -0.43 12.81 -13.71
N GLN A 53 0.20 12.19 -12.72
CA GLN A 53 0.27 10.72 -12.61
C GLN A 53 -1.11 10.11 -12.40
N TYR A 54 -1.95 10.74 -11.55
CA TYR A 54 -3.32 10.28 -11.33
C TYR A 54 -4.15 10.32 -12.62
N GLN A 55 -4.12 11.43 -13.36
CA GLN A 55 -4.82 11.55 -14.64
C GLN A 55 -4.30 10.55 -15.68
N GLN A 56 -2.99 10.32 -15.74
CA GLN A 56 -2.41 9.32 -16.63
C GLN A 56 -2.90 7.91 -16.29
N LEU A 57 -2.96 7.57 -15.00
CA LEU A 57 -3.48 6.29 -14.53
C LEU A 57 -4.96 6.12 -14.92
N GLN A 58 -5.80 7.14 -14.69
CA GLN A 58 -7.22 7.10 -15.09
C GLN A 58 -7.38 6.81 -16.59
N ARG A 59 -6.64 7.50 -17.45
CA ARG A 59 -6.69 7.27 -18.91
C ARG A 59 -6.29 5.85 -19.29
N LEU A 60 -5.23 5.33 -18.69
CA LEU A 60 -4.77 3.95 -18.95
C LEU A 60 -5.82 2.91 -18.54
N MET A 61 -6.56 3.18 -17.46
CA MET A 61 -7.52 2.23 -16.89
C MET A 61 -8.90 2.31 -17.55
N PHE A 62 -9.33 3.50 -17.98
CA PHE A 62 -10.71 3.74 -18.41
C PHE A 62 -10.86 4.05 -19.90
N ASP A 63 -9.81 4.58 -20.54
CA ASP A 63 -9.91 5.07 -21.93
C ASP A 63 -9.10 4.20 -22.91
N HIS A 64 -8.75 2.96 -22.52
CA HIS A 64 -7.99 2.07 -23.39
C HIS A 64 -8.84 1.65 -24.61
N VAL A 65 -8.25 1.83 -25.80
CA VAL A 65 -8.83 1.49 -27.10
C VAL A 65 -7.86 0.58 -27.85
N ASP A 66 -8.39 -0.45 -28.48
CA ASP A 66 -7.65 -1.32 -29.39
C ASP A 66 -7.26 -0.55 -30.67
N PRO A 67 -5.96 -0.50 -31.05
CA PRO A 67 -5.48 0.35 -32.13
C PRO A 67 -5.93 -0.12 -33.52
N ASP A 68 -6.22 -1.41 -33.70
CA ASP A 68 -6.58 -1.99 -35.00
C ASP A 68 -8.09 -1.91 -35.25
N THR A 69 -8.89 -2.00 -34.19
CA THR A 69 -10.35 -2.08 -34.28
C THR A 69 -11.07 -0.83 -33.79
N CYS A 70 -10.36 0.12 -33.15
CA CYS A 70 -10.90 1.33 -32.53
C CYS A 70 -12.01 1.05 -31.48
N LYS A 71 -12.03 -0.15 -30.91
CA LYS A 71 -13.00 -0.54 -29.88
C LYS A 71 -12.44 -0.26 -28.50
N LEU A 72 -13.28 0.27 -27.61
CA LEU A 72 -12.95 0.38 -26.19
C LEU A 72 -12.72 -1.02 -25.61
N THR A 73 -11.60 -1.19 -24.92
CA THR A 73 -11.16 -2.45 -24.31
C THR A 73 -10.91 -2.32 -22.80
N SER A 74 -11.17 -1.14 -22.22
CA SER A 74 -11.08 -0.91 -20.80
C SER A 74 -12.11 -1.72 -20.01
N THR A 75 -11.67 -2.33 -18.91
CA THR A 75 -12.51 -3.15 -18.02
C THR A 75 -12.85 -2.36 -16.76
N HIS A 76 -13.75 -1.40 -16.90
CA HIS A 76 -14.22 -0.58 -15.79
C HIS A 76 -15.74 -0.41 -15.82
N TYR A 77 -16.31 -0.08 -14.67
CA TYR A 77 -17.71 0.29 -14.52
C TYR A 77 -17.78 1.61 -13.76
N ASN A 78 -18.44 2.61 -14.36
CA ASN A 78 -18.63 3.94 -13.76
C ASN A 78 -17.31 4.54 -13.21
N GLU A 79 -16.30 4.66 -14.09
CA GLU A 79 -14.96 5.20 -13.75
C GLU A 79 -14.26 4.48 -12.58
N SER A 80 -14.56 3.19 -12.38
CA SER A 80 -13.90 2.36 -11.38
C SER A 80 -13.71 0.95 -11.90
N ASN A 81 -12.54 0.36 -11.64
CA ASN A 81 -12.28 -1.06 -11.83
C ASN A 81 -12.16 -1.79 -10.48
N ALA A 82 -12.46 -1.11 -9.37
CA ALA A 82 -12.37 -1.67 -8.02
C ALA A 82 -13.68 -2.35 -7.62
N ARG A 83 -13.57 -3.52 -6.98
CA ARG A 83 -14.70 -4.21 -6.35
C ARG A 83 -15.28 -3.33 -5.22
N PRO A 84 -16.62 -3.22 -5.09
CA PRO A 84 -17.24 -2.52 -3.97
C PRO A 84 -16.84 -3.10 -2.61
N VAL A 85 -16.81 -2.25 -1.58
CA VAL A 85 -16.55 -2.68 -0.20
C VAL A 85 -17.56 -3.75 0.21
N GLN A 86 -17.08 -4.81 0.84
CA GLN A 86 -17.90 -5.93 1.28
C GLN A 86 -18.26 -5.77 2.76
N PRO A 87 -19.44 -6.25 3.20
CA PRO A 87 -19.85 -6.13 4.60
C PRO A 87 -18.89 -6.88 5.52
N TYR A 88 -18.60 -6.28 6.67
CA TYR A 88 -17.79 -6.92 7.70
C TYR A 88 -18.58 -8.00 8.43
N ARG A 89 -18.07 -9.24 8.43
CA ARG A 89 -18.72 -10.41 9.04
C ARG A 89 -18.02 -10.90 10.32
N GLY A 90 -17.39 -9.99 11.07
CA GLY A 90 -16.79 -10.34 12.37
C GLY A 90 -15.42 -11.04 12.30
N GLY A 91 -14.67 -10.86 11.21
CA GLY A 91 -13.33 -11.45 11.06
C GLY A 91 -12.27 -10.75 11.92
N ALA A 92 -11.35 -11.51 12.51
CA ALA A 92 -10.27 -10.92 13.31
C ALA A 92 -9.43 -9.95 12.47
N ASN A 93 -9.35 -8.69 12.92
CA ASN A 93 -8.41 -7.71 12.39
C ASN A 93 -7.26 -7.48 13.38
N TYR A 94 -6.07 -7.27 12.84
CA TYR A 94 -4.88 -6.97 13.62
C TYR A 94 -4.26 -5.67 13.10
N ARG A 95 -3.92 -4.76 14.02
CA ARG A 95 -3.15 -3.57 13.67
C ARG A 95 -1.70 -3.77 14.08
N CYS A 96 -0.81 -3.80 13.09
CA CYS A 96 0.62 -3.72 13.33
C CYS A 96 0.99 -2.26 13.61
N ARG A 97 1.39 -1.99 14.85
CA ARG A 97 1.99 -0.73 15.27
C ARG A 97 3.49 -0.90 15.37
N ARG A 98 4.21 0.19 15.64
CA ARG A 98 5.65 0.14 15.93
C ARG A 98 6.03 -0.91 16.98
N SER A 99 5.26 -1.02 18.06
CA SER A 99 5.50 -2.04 19.10
C SER A 99 5.33 -3.48 18.60
N GLY A 100 4.61 -3.68 17.50
CA GLY A 100 4.40 -4.97 16.84
C GLY A 100 5.44 -5.31 15.78
N TYR A 101 6.33 -4.39 15.40
CA TYR A 101 7.37 -4.60 14.40
C TYR A 101 8.77 -4.23 14.93
N VAL A 102 9.70 -5.17 14.83
CA VAL A 102 11.12 -4.98 15.16
C VAL A 102 11.92 -5.39 13.93
N SER A 103 12.66 -4.46 13.31
CA SER A 103 13.46 -4.77 12.12
C SER A 103 14.59 -5.75 12.46
N ASP A 104 15.15 -6.43 11.46
CA ASP A 104 16.29 -7.32 11.69
C ASP A 104 17.50 -6.60 12.28
N LYS A 105 17.74 -5.35 11.87
CA LYS A 105 18.76 -4.47 12.42
C LYS A 105 18.51 -4.20 13.91
N GLU A 106 17.27 -3.89 14.28
CA GLU A 106 16.88 -3.63 15.68
C GLU A 106 16.88 -4.89 16.54
N ARG A 107 16.47 -6.02 15.98
CA ARG A 107 16.51 -7.32 16.65
C ARG A 107 17.95 -7.73 16.96
N LYS A 108 18.88 -7.45 16.04
CA LYS A 108 20.33 -7.63 16.25
C LYS A 108 20.87 -6.66 17.30
N ALA A 109 20.48 -5.38 17.26
CA ALA A 109 20.93 -4.37 18.22
C ALA A 109 20.35 -4.56 19.65
N SER A 110 19.12 -5.05 19.77
CA SER A 110 18.42 -5.23 21.05
C SER A 110 18.80 -6.51 21.79
N GLY A 111 19.60 -7.39 21.18
CA GLY A 111 19.91 -8.72 21.72
C GLY A 111 18.69 -9.64 21.74
N LEU A 112 17.89 -9.64 20.67
CA LEU A 112 16.68 -10.46 20.51
C LEU A 112 15.52 -10.14 21.47
N ARG A 113 15.56 -9.01 22.18
CA ARG A 113 14.45 -8.54 23.03
C ARG A 113 13.45 -7.71 22.20
N ARG A 114 12.15 -7.85 22.45
CA ARG A 114 11.12 -7.01 21.81
C ARG A 114 11.32 -5.54 22.23
N GLY A 115 11.26 -4.61 21.28
CA GLY A 115 11.19 -3.17 21.55
C GLY A 115 12.25 -2.32 20.84
N PHE A 116 11.83 -1.14 20.40
CA PHE A 116 12.67 -0.11 19.80
C PHE A 116 13.58 0.53 20.86
N LYS A 117 14.88 0.68 20.55
CA LYS A 117 15.88 1.21 21.48
C LYS A 117 16.63 2.46 20.98
N ASP A 118 16.46 2.87 19.72
CA ASP A 118 17.29 3.92 19.14
C ASP A 118 16.47 5.00 18.39
N PRO A 119 16.11 6.09 19.07
CA PRO A 119 15.45 7.25 18.47
C PRO A 119 16.26 7.93 17.35
N ALA A 120 17.60 7.79 17.31
CA ALA A 120 18.44 8.43 16.29
C ALA A 120 18.37 7.70 14.93
N ASP A 121 17.98 6.42 14.94
CA ASP A 121 17.67 5.62 13.76
C ASP A 121 16.18 5.71 13.37
N TRP A 122 15.43 6.67 13.92
CA TRP A 122 14.04 6.94 13.57
C TRP A 122 13.93 7.35 12.10
N ARG A 123 13.48 6.39 11.31
CA ARG A 123 13.23 6.51 9.88
C ARG A 123 11.74 6.59 9.56
N GLY A 124 10.89 6.33 10.56
CA GLY A 124 9.44 6.41 10.45
C GLY A 124 8.98 7.79 10.02
N VAL A 125 7.89 7.80 9.29
CA VAL A 125 7.11 9.02 9.09
C VAL A 125 6.71 9.56 10.47
N ASP A 126 6.99 10.85 10.72
CA ASP A 126 6.26 11.65 11.69
C ASP A 126 4.80 11.67 11.22
N LEU A 127 4.08 10.59 11.50
CA LEU A 127 2.66 10.58 11.28
C LEU A 127 2.10 11.57 12.29
N LEU A 128 1.79 12.76 11.76
CA LEU A 128 0.77 13.67 12.22
C LEU A 128 -0.28 12.90 13.03
N PRO A 129 -0.74 13.46 14.16
CA PRO A 129 -1.68 12.79 15.04
C PRO A 129 -2.83 12.22 14.21
N TRP A 130 -2.89 10.90 14.20
CA TRP A 130 -4.09 10.10 14.01
C TRP A 130 -5.24 10.82 13.29
N ILE A 131 -5.43 10.52 12.01
CA ILE A 131 -6.73 10.78 11.38
C ILE A 131 -7.56 9.55 11.69
N GLU A 132 -8.49 9.66 12.62
CA GLU A 132 -9.62 8.75 12.68
C GLU A 132 -10.33 8.88 11.33
N GLY A 133 -10.33 7.80 10.54
CA GLY A 133 -11.21 7.76 9.40
C GLY A 133 -12.63 7.79 9.94
N GLU A 134 -13.28 8.95 9.95
CA GLU A 134 -14.73 8.99 9.97
C GLU A 134 -15.16 8.21 8.73
N PHE A 135 -15.66 7.00 8.94
CA PHE A 135 -16.51 6.32 7.97
C PHE A 135 -17.94 6.67 8.35
N PRO A 136 -18.45 7.88 8.04
CA PRO A 136 -19.86 8.12 8.19
C PRO A 136 -20.55 7.15 7.23
N ASN A 137 -21.27 6.19 7.81
CA ASN A 137 -22.17 5.24 7.15
C ASN A 137 -21.56 3.91 6.67
N VAL A 138 -20.94 3.15 7.58
CA VAL A 138 -21.04 1.68 7.58
C VAL A 138 -21.75 1.19 8.82
#